data_AF-A0A0B2QEU9-F1
#
_entry.id   AF-A0A0B2QEU9-F1
#
_cell.length_a   1.000
_cell.length_b   1.000
_cell.length_c   1.000
_cell.angle_alpha   90.00
_cell.angle_beta   90.00
_cell.angle_gamma   90.00
#
_symmetry.space_group_name_H-M   'P 1'
#
loop_
_entity.id
_entity.type
_entity.pdbx_description
1 polymer ?
#
loop_
_entity_poly.entity_id
_entity_poly.type
_entity_poly.pdbx_seq_one_letter_code
_entity_poly.pdbx_strand_id
1 'polypeptide(L)' 'MCSGHLTSPPPAASQVAIIPNCSILAAVGQKRASTPGVSATLFDALAKANINVRAVAQGCSEYNITIVVKR' A
#
# COMPACT_ATOMS: atom_id res chain seq x y z
N MET A 1 3.02 39.90 -21.81
CA MET A 1 4.26 39.16 -21.53
C MET A 1 4.23 38.75 -20.06
N CYS A 2 3.79 37.52 -19.77
CA CYS A 2 3.76 37.00 -18.41
C CYS A 2 5.13 36.43 -18.10
N SER A 3 5.90 37.09 -17.24
CA SER A 3 7.18 36.57 -16.75
C SER A 3 6.94 35.33 -15.89
N GLY A 4 7.20 34.15 -16.47
CA GLY A 4 7.16 32.87 -15.76
C GLY A 4 8.36 32.76 -14.84
N HIS A 5 8.13 32.91 -13.53
CA HIS A 5 9.09 32.56 -12.50
C HIS A 5 9.09 31.03 -12.35
N LEU A 6 10.06 30.37 -12.97
CA LEU A 6 10.29 28.92 -12.83
C LEU A 6 10.92 28.66 -11.45
N THR A 7 10.10 28.50 -10.40
CA THR A 7 10.61 27.93 -9.14
C THR A 7 10.80 26.43 -9.34
N SER A 8 12.04 25.95 -9.26
CA SER A 8 12.36 24.52 -9.25
C SER A 8 11.48 23.80 -8.20
N PRO A 9 10.90 22.63 -8.53
CA PRO A 9 10.08 21.89 -7.57
C PRO A 9 10.93 21.53 -6.33
N PRO A 10 10.35 21.55 -5.12
CA PRO A 10 11.05 21.14 -3.92
C PRO A 10 11.53 19.68 -4.05
N PRO A 11 12.62 19.31 -3.36
CA PRO A 11 13.13 17.94 -3.41
C PRO A 11 12.04 16.94 -3.03
N ALA A 12 11.88 15.89 -3.85
CA ALA A 12 10.77 14.95 -3.79
C ALA A 12 10.65 14.16 -2.47
N ALA A 13 11.70 14.14 -1.66
CA ALA A 13 11.68 13.63 -0.30
C ALA A 13 12.65 14.45 0.57
N SER A 14 12.20 14.87 1.75
CA SER A 14 13.00 15.62 2.73
C SER A 14 13.61 14.73 3.82
N GLN A 15 13.10 13.51 4.00
CA GLN A 15 13.57 12.59 5.04
C GLN A 15 13.26 11.13 4.67
N VAL A 16 14.18 10.22 5.02
CA VAL A 16 14.01 8.76 4.91
C VAL A 16 14.17 8.15 6.30
N ALA A 17 13.24 7.28 6.69
CA ALA A 17 13.25 6.60 7.99
C ALA A 17 12.99 5.09 7.82
N ILE A 18 13.60 4.29 8.70
CA ILE A 18 13.44 2.84 8.73
C ILE A 18 12.44 2.47 9.82
N ILE A 19 11.50 1.60 9.48
CA ILE A 19 10.57 1.00 10.44
C ILE A 19 10.97 -0.47 10.62
N PRO A 20 11.64 -0.84 11.72
CA PRO A 20 12.01 -2.22 11.99
C PRO A 20 10.80 -3.05 12.47
N ASN A 21 10.96 -4.37 12.56
CA ASN A 21 9.95 -5.31 13.06
C ASN A 21 8.65 -5.34 12.24
N CYS A 22 8.81 -5.37 10.93
CA CYS A 22 7.71 -5.58 9.99
C CYS A 22 7.71 -7.00 9.43
N SER A 23 6.51 -7.50 9.16
CA SER A 23 6.26 -8.74 8.43
C SER A 23 5.51 -8.42 7.15
N ILE A 24 5.77 -9.17 6.09
CA ILE A 24 5.10 -9.04 4.79
C ILE A 24 4.12 -10.19 4.63
N LEU A 25 2.86 -9.88 4.38
CA LEU A 25 1.79 -10.83 4.06
C LEU A 25 1.40 -10.66 2.59
N ALA A 26 1.55 -11.71 1.79
CA ALA A 26 1.07 -11.72 0.41
C ALA A 26 -0.18 -12.61 0.33
N ALA A 27 -1.32 -12.00 0.03
CA ALA A 27 -2.52 -12.73 -0.32
C ALA A 27 -2.56 -12.94 -1.84
N VAL A 28 -2.60 -14.19 -2.28
CA VAL A 28 -2.66 -14.56 -3.70
C VAL A 28 -3.99 -15.22 -4.00
N GLY A 29 -4.70 -14.75 -5.02
CA GLY A 29 -5.99 -15.30 -5.42
C GLY A 29 -6.41 -14.80 -6.79
N GLN A 30 -7.19 -15.57 -7.54
CA GLN A 30 -7.67 -15.14 -8.84
C GLN A 30 -8.78 -14.08 -8.72
N LYS A 31 -8.91 -13.22 -9.75
CA LYS A 31 -10.00 -12.23 -9.89
C LYS A 31 -10.10 -11.19 -8.77
N ARG A 32 -9.04 -10.81 -8.06
CA ARG A 32 -9.15 -9.81 -6.98
C ARG A 32 -9.51 -8.41 -7.48
N ALA A 33 -9.06 -8.06 -8.69
CA ALA A 33 -9.45 -6.80 -9.32
C ALA A 33 -10.84 -6.86 -9.96
N SER A 34 -11.22 -8.04 -10.48
CA SER A 34 -12.47 -8.25 -11.21
C SER A 34 -13.66 -8.71 -10.33
N THR A 35 -13.45 -8.99 -9.04
CA THR A 35 -14.51 -9.40 -8.10
C THR A 35 -14.56 -8.44 -6.91
N PRO A 36 -15.53 -7.51 -6.90
CA PRO A 36 -15.75 -6.62 -5.77
C PRO A 36 -15.92 -7.41 -4.46
N GLY A 37 -15.29 -6.92 -3.38
CA GLY A 37 -15.39 -7.52 -2.05
C GLY A 37 -14.29 -8.50 -1.68
N VAL A 38 -13.50 -9.05 -2.62
CA VAL A 38 -12.41 -10.00 -2.28
C VAL A 38 -11.34 -9.32 -1.39
N SER A 39 -10.94 -8.10 -1.74
CA SER A 39 -10.04 -7.30 -0.91
C SER A 39 -10.67 -6.93 0.43
N ALA A 40 -11.98 -6.69 0.47
CA ALA A 40 -12.70 -6.38 1.71
C ALA A 40 -12.67 -7.56 2.67
N THR A 41 -12.88 -8.80 2.20
CA THR A 41 -12.76 -10.01 3.03
C THR A 41 -11.38 -10.14 3.68
N LEU A 42 -10.31 -9.81 2.95
CA LEU A 42 -8.95 -9.83 3.50
C LEU A 42 -8.77 -8.78 4.61
N PHE A 43 -9.17 -7.53 4.36
CA PHE A 43 -9.02 -6.47 5.35
C PHE A 43 -9.94 -6.66 6.56
N ASP A 44 -11.14 -7.20 6.36
CA ASP A 44 -12.08 -7.56 7.43
C ASP A 44 -11.50 -8.66 8.33
N ALA A 45 -10.87 -9.68 7.76
CA ALA A 45 -10.17 -10.72 8.54
C ALA A 45 -9.02 -10.13 9.40
N LEU A 46 -8.23 -9.20 8.84
CA LEU A 46 -7.17 -8.51 9.58
C LEU A 46 -7.74 -7.63 10.70
N ALA A 47 -8.82 -6.91 10.44
CA ALA A 47 -9.49 -6.07 11.44
C ALA A 47 -10.06 -6.90 12.59
N LYS A 48 -10.71 -8.03 12.29
CA LYS A 48 -11.21 -8.99 13.29
C LYS A 48 -10.08 -9.60 14.13
N ALA A 49 -8.90 -9.79 13.54
CA ALA A 49 -7.71 -10.23 14.25
C ALA A 49 -6.99 -9.10 15.02
N ASN A 50 -7.51 -7.88 15.02
CA ASN A 50 -6.90 -6.69 15.64
C ASN A 50 -5.48 -6.38 15.10
N ILE A 51 -5.25 -6.65 13.81
CA ILE A 51 -3.95 -6.43 13.17
C ILE A 51 -3.95 -5.08 12.45
N ASN A 52 -2.98 -4.22 12.79
CA ASN A 52 -2.82 -2.94 12.13
C ASN A 52 -1.95 -3.05 10.86
N VAL A 53 -2.42 -2.47 9.76
CA VAL A 53 -1.73 -2.46 8.46
C VAL A 53 -0.85 -1.22 8.35
N ARG A 54 0.43 -1.42 8.00
CA ARG A 54 1.43 -0.35 7.84
C ARG A 54 1.55 0.14 6.41
N ALA A 55 1.44 -0.78 5.45
CA ALA A 55 1.49 -0.46 4.04
C ALA A 55 0.70 -1.50 3.24
N VAL A 56 0.17 -1.09 2.09
CA VAL A 56 -0.51 -1.95 1.13
C VAL A 56 0.09 -1.68 -0.24
N ALA A 57 0.39 -2.75 -0.97
CA ALA A 57 0.79 -2.70 -2.37
C ALA A 57 -0.04 -3.73 -3.15
N GLN A 58 -0.63 -3.29 -4.26
CA GLN A 58 -1.30 -4.18 -5.21
C GLN A 58 -0.72 -3.92 -6.59
N GLY A 59 -0.28 -4.99 -7.26
CA GLY A 59 0.12 -4.93 -8.66
C GLY A 59 -1.07 -5.02 -9.61
N CYS A 60 -0.84 -4.70 -10.89
CA CYS A 60 -1.86 -4.71 -11.94
C CYS A 60 -2.39 -6.12 -12.26
N SER A 61 -1.65 -7.16 -11.91
CA SER A 61 -1.94 -8.54 -12.30
C SER A 61 -3.19 -9.15 -11.66
N GLU A 62 -4.04 -8.39 -10.96
CA GLU A 62 -5.29 -8.87 -10.33
C GLU A 62 -5.13 -10.01 -9.29
N TYR A 63 -3.92 -10.53 -9.08
CA TYR A 63 -3.68 -11.76 -8.34
C TYR A 63 -3.15 -11.53 -6.92
N ASN A 64 -2.46 -10.42 -6.64
CA ASN A 64 -1.69 -10.26 -5.40
C ASN A 64 -1.97 -8.92 -4.71
N ILE A 65 -2.24 -8.98 -3.40
CA ILE A 65 -2.12 -7.84 -2.49
C ILE A 65 -1.09 -8.19 -1.46
N THR A 66 -0.07 -7.35 -1.38
CA THR A 66 0.99 -7.39 -0.39
C THR A 66 0.67 -6.39 0.70
N ILE A 67 0.76 -6.83 1.94
CA ILE A 67 0.43 -6.06 3.14
C ILE A 67 1.63 -6.10 4.07
N VAL A 68 2.05 -4.95 4.57
CA VAL A 68 3.06 -4.87 5.63
C VAL A 68 2.34 -4.72 6.96
N VAL A 69 2.67 -5.57 7.92
CA VAL A 69 2.13 -5.54 9.29
C VAL A 69 3.27 -5.46 10.30
N LYS A 70 2.95 -5.05 11.52
CA LYS A 70 3.91 -5.20 12.63
C LYS A 70 4.06 -6.69 12.95
N ARG A 71 5.29 -7.15 13.14
CA ARG A 71 5.60 -8.52 13.59
C ARG A 71 5.07 -8.77 15.00
#